data_AF-A0A1B1E0C0-F1
#
_entry.id   AF-A0A1B1E0C0-F1
#
_cell.length_a   1.000
_cell.length_b   1.000
_cell.length_c   1.000
_cell.angle_alpha   90.00
_cell.angle_beta   90.00
_cell.angle_gamma   90.00
#
_symmetry.space_group_name_H-M   'P 1'
#
loop_
_entity.id
_entity.type
_entity.pdbx_description
1 polymer ?
#
loop_
_entity_poly.entity_id
_entity_poly.type
_entity_poly.pdbx_seq_one_letter_code
_entity_poly.pdbx_strand_id
1 'polypeptide(L)'
;MMQCLRRAVLGRRGVTAPFSIHSRSLFLSQGMLAPKVKPGKKGQDKKDGRGGETTDSKDEQKAHIFNIYNTVEKDHEILPDHAYPKWLWELEKPMKSYGELALMFLYGKNVEKATADDYHRFRRLHNKNLIKLNNMRLKKSKRSTVKPVFWDL
;
A
#
# COMPACT_ATOMS: atom_id res chain seq x y z
N MET A 1 31.23 -14.86 -56.59
CA MET A 1 32.09 -14.37 -55.48
C MET A 1 31.16 -13.65 -54.51
N MET A 2 30.97 -13.95 -53.24
CA MET A 2 31.64 -14.82 -52.26
C MET A 2 30.56 -15.39 -51.32
N GLN A 3 30.71 -16.65 -50.94
CA GLN A 3 29.95 -17.31 -49.86
C GLN A 3 30.45 -16.81 -48.50
N CYS A 4 29.60 -16.86 -47.47
CA CYS A 4 29.90 -17.20 -46.06
C CYS A 4 28.67 -16.89 -45.19
N LEU A 5 28.21 -17.64 -44.20
CA LEU A 5 28.52 -18.96 -43.64
C LEU A 5 27.33 -19.26 -42.71
N ARG A 6 26.57 -20.34 -42.95
CA ARG A 6 25.61 -20.86 -41.96
C ARG A 6 26.40 -21.47 -40.82
N ARG A 7 26.31 -20.90 -39.62
CA ARG A 7 26.93 -21.49 -38.43
C ARG A 7 25.97 -22.50 -37.81
N ALA A 8 26.10 -23.76 -38.25
CA ALA A 8 25.56 -24.91 -37.53
C ALA A 8 26.37 -25.08 -36.23
N VAL A 9 25.70 -24.97 -35.07
CA VAL A 9 26.28 -25.39 -33.80
C VAL A 9 25.93 -26.86 -33.62
N LEU A 10 26.96 -27.68 -33.82
CA LEU A 10 26.97 -29.12 -33.61
C LEU A 10 26.59 -29.45 -32.17
N GLY A 11 25.62 -30.35 -32.02
CA GLY A 11 25.18 -30.89 -30.74
C GLY A 11 26.33 -31.61 -30.02
N ARG A 12 26.51 -31.28 -28.75
CA ARG A 12 27.34 -32.09 -27.85
C ARG A 12 26.51 -33.28 -27.35
N ARG A 13 27.07 -34.47 -27.54
CA ARG A 13 26.56 -35.75 -27.06
C ARG A 13 26.72 -35.85 -25.53
N GLY A 14 25.63 -36.27 -24.88
CA GLY A 14 25.62 -37.21 -23.75
C GLY A 14 26.38 -36.85 -22.48
N VAL A 15 25.68 -36.18 -21.55
CA VAL A 15 25.86 -36.45 -20.12
C VAL A 15 24.48 -36.79 -19.56
N THR A 16 24.25 -38.06 -19.24
CA THR A 16 23.03 -38.55 -18.61
C THR A 16 23.03 -38.11 -17.14
N ALA A 17 22.37 -36.99 -16.84
CA ALA A 17 22.05 -36.61 -15.48
C ALA A 17 20.85 -37.45 -14.99
N PRO A 18 20.90 -38.09 -13.81
CA PRO A 18 19.84 -38.99 -13.33
C PRO A 18 18.62 -38.26 -12.74
N PHE A 19 18.54 -36.93 -12.91
CA PHE A 19 17.41 -36.14 -12.43
C PHE A 19 16.75 -35.46 -13.63
N SER A 20 15.52 -35.89 -13.94
CA SER A 20 14.61 -35.15 -14.81
C SER A 20 14.29 -33.81 -14.13
N ILE A 21 15.10 -32.78 -14.40
CA ILE A 21 14.70 -31.41 -14.14
C ILE A 21 13.63 -31.11 -15.18
N HIS A 22 12.37 -31.29 -14.79
CA HIS A 22 11.23 -30.81 -15.56
C HIS A 22 11.40 -29.30 -15.72
N SER A 23 11.92 -28.86 -16.86
CA SER A 23 12.02 -27.45 -17.19
C SER A 23 10.59 -26.94 -17.39
N ARG A 24 9.98 -26.41 -16.34
CA ARG A 24 8.73 -25.68 -16.46
C ARG A 24 9.04 -24.44 -17.28
N SER A 25 8.56 -24.39 -18.51
CA SER A 25 8.56 -23.17 -19.31
C SER A 25 7.69 -22.14 -18.58
N LEU A 26 8.31 -21.19 -17.89
CA LEU A 26 7.62 -20.05 -17.34
C LEU A 26 7.25 -19.12 -18.51
N PHE A 27 6.04 -19.29 -19.02
CA PHE A 27 5.42 -18.28 -19.88
C PHE A 27 5.05 -17.09 -19.00
N LEU A 28 5.93 -16.08 -18.97
CA LEU A 28 5.57 -14.75 -18.49
C LEU A 28 4.50 -14.22 -19.44
N SER A 29 3.28 -14.04 -18.94
CA SER A 29 2.25 -13.33 -19.70
C SER A 29 2.78 -11.95 -20.04
N GLN A 30 2.63 -11.55 -21.30
CA GLN A 30 2.85 -10.17 -21.72
C GLN A 30 1.84 -9.31 -20.95
N GLY A 31 2.27 -8.71 -19.85
CA GLY A 31 1.43 -7.82 -19.06
C GLY A 31 0.92 -6.71 -19.97
N MET A 32 -0.39 -6.68 -20.22
CA MET A 32 -1.03 -5.57 -20.90
C MET A 32 -0.83 -4.32 -20.02
N LEU A 33 0.09 -3.44 -20.45
CA LEU A 33 0.29 -2.16 -19.79
C LEU A 33 -0.99 -1.34 -19.94
N ALA A 34 -1.43 -0.72 -18.83
CA ALA A 34 -2.59 0.16 -18.83
C ALA A 34 -2.45 1.26 -19.90
N PRO A 35 -3.54 1.64 -20.59
CA PRO A 35 -3.50 2.70 -21.60
C PRO A 35 -2.91 3.98 -21.01
N LYS A 36 -1.94 4.55 -21.71
CA LYS A 36 -1.26 5.79 -21.32
C LYS A 36 -2.31 6.91 -21.27
N VAL A 37 -2.66 7.37 -20.06
CA VAL A 37 -3.57 8.51 -19.87
C VAL A 37 -2.97 9.72 -20.59
N LYS A 38 -3.73 10.28 -21.53
CA LYS A 38 -3.32 11.50 -22.27
C LYS A 38 -3.14 12.65 -21.26
N PRO A 39 -1.99 13.33 -21.23
CA PRO A 39 -1.79 14.48 -20.36
C PRO A 39 -2.61 15.63 -20.95
N GLY A 40 -3.72 16.03 -20.31
CA GLY A 40 -4.46 17.20 -20.79
C GLY A 40 -5.95 17.29 -20.45
N LYS A 41 -6.53 16.35 -19.71
CA LYS A 41 -7.86 16.57 -19.14
C LYS A 41 -7.80 16.37 -17.64
N LYS A 42 -7.32 17.44 -16.98
CA LYS A 42 -7.62 17.74 -15.59
C LYS A 42 -9.15 17.89 -15.55
N GLY A 43 -9.84 16.76 -15.38
CA GLY A 43 -11.22 16.76 -14.97
C GLY A 43 -11.25 17.63 -13.73
N GLN A 44 -11.90 18.78 -13.83
CA GLN A 44 -12.54 19.36 -12.67
C GLN A 44 -13.28 18.20 -12.03
N ASP A 45 -12.80 17.76 -10.87
CA ASP A 45 -13.71 17.32 -9.83
C ASP A 45 -14.69 18.48 -9.71
N LYS A 46 -15.82 18.37 -10.40
CA LYS A 46 -17.06 18.86 -9.83
C LYS A 46 -17.07 18.18 -8.47
N LYS A 47 -16.71 18.97 -7.47
CA LYS A 47 -17.08 18.77 -6.08
C LYS A 47 -18.62 18.81 -6.09
N ASP A 48 -19.23 17.77 -6.63
CA ASP A 48 -20.65 17.53 -6.46
C ASP A 48 -20.83 17.43 -4.95
N GLY A 49 -21.75 18.26 -4.48
CA GLY A 49 -21.88 18.69 -3.11
C GLY A 49 -21.75 17.52 -2.15
N ARG A 50 -20.91 17.74 -1.14
CA ARG A 50 -21.01 17.03 0.12
C ARG A 50 -22.42 17.31 0.66
N GLY A 51 -23.34 16.38 0.38
CA GLY A 51 -24.67 16.23 0.97
C GLY A 51 -25.47 17.50 1.26
N GLY A 52 -26.42 17.82 0.38
CA GLY A 52 -27.70 18.43 0.77
C GLY A 52 -27.77 19.94 0.73
N GLU A 53 -28.21 20.48 -0.42
CA GLU A 53 -28.97 21.74 -0.44
C GLU A 53 -30.27 21.48 -1.22
N THR A 54 -31.38 21.61 -0.49
CA THR A 54 -32.82 21.67 -0.85
C THR A 54 -33.50 21.18 0.43
N THR A 55 -34.27 21.95 1.18
CA THR A 55 -35.09 23.13 0.93
C THR A 55 -35.42 23.69 2.31
N ASP A 56 -35.69 24.99 2.40
CA ASP A 56 -36.42 25.55 3.54
C ASP A 56 -37.74 24.80 3.71
N SER A 57 -37.73 23.83 4.61
CA SER A 57 -38.90 23.10 5.09
C SER A 57 -38.67 22.96 6.58
N LYS A 58 -39.60 23.52 7.34
CA LYS A 58 -39.62 23.54 8.81
C LYS A 58 -39.84 22.12 9.35
N ASP A 59 -38.90 21.23 9.09
CA ASP A 59 -38.84 19.92 9.70
C ASP A 59 -37.48 19.81 10.36
N GLU A 60 -37.51 19.71 11.68
CA GLU A 60 -36.37 19.49 12.56
C GLU A 60 -35.44 18.44 11.93
N GLN A 61 -34.32 18.88 11.36
CA GLN A 61 -33.29 17.99 10.87
C GLN A 61 -32.82 17.17 12.07
N LYS A 62 -33.34 15.95 12.21
CA LYS A 62 -32.97 15.01 13.25
C LYS A 62 -31.47 14.77 13.10
N ALA A 63 -30.68 15.44 13.93
CA ALA A 63 -29.23 15.41 13.89
C ALA A 63 -28.74 14.08 14.46
N HIS A 64 -28.86 13.03 13.65
CA HIS A 64 -28.35 11.70 13.96
C HIS A 64 -26.82 11.68 13.84
N ILE A 65 -26.13 11.30 14.91
CA ILE A 65 -24.66 11.18 14.96
C ILE A 65 -24.21 9.85 14.35
N PHE A 66 -24.97 8.76 14.58
CA PHE A 66 -24.59 7.41 14.19
C PHE A 66 -25.50 6.83 13.12
N ASN A 67 -26.80 7.12 13.21
CA ASN A 67 -27.78 6.58 12.29
C ASN A 67 -27.78 7.34 10.95
N ILE A 68 -27.59 6.63 9.85
CA ILE A 68 -27.61 7.19 8.48
C ILE A 68 -28.98 7.06 7.81
N TYR A 69 -29.95 6.39 8.45
CA TYR A 69 -31.26 6.11 7.87
C TYR A 69 -32.31 7.13 8.29
N ASN A 70 -32.99 7.72 7.31
CA ASN A 70 -34.10 8.65 7.54
C ASN A 70 -35.37 7.96 8.10
N THR A 71 -35.42 6.63 8.08
CA THR A 71 -36.56 5.83 8.56
C THR A 71 -36.55 5.61 10.07
N VAL A 72 -35.40 5.77 10.72
CA VAL A 72 -35.26 5.53 12.16
C VAL A 72 -35.10 6.88 12.85
N GLU A 73 -36.04 7.20 13.73
CA GLU A 73 -36.15 8.53 14.34
C GLU A 73 -35.21 8.76 15.52
N LYS A 74 -34.51 7.73 15.99
CA LYS A 74 -33.64 7.76 17.16
C LYS A 74 -32.28 7.17 16.82
N ASP A 75 -31.22 7.78 17.36
CA ASP A 75 -29.89 7.19 17.31
C ASP A 75 -29.77 5.96 18.21
N HIS A 76 -28.76 5.15 17.96
CA HIS A 76 -28.39 4.06 18.86
C HIS A 76 -27.95 4.61 20.22
N GLU A 77 -28.54 4.08 21.29
CA GLU A 77 -28.14 4.39 22.65
C GLU A 77 -26.81 3.72 22.99
N ILE A 78 -25.93 4.44 23.67
CA ILE A 78 -24.67 3.88 24.17
C ILE A 78 -25.02 2.97 25.34
N LEU A 79 -24.65 1.69 25.19
CA LEU A 79 -24.87 0.67 26.22
C LEU A 79 -23.80 0.80 27.32
N PRO A 80 -24.05 0.25 28.51
CA PRO A 80 -23.03 0.19 29.56
C PRO A 80 -21.85 -0.73 29.19
N ASP A 81 -20.69 -0.50 29.80
CA ASP A 81 -19.41 -1.13 29.44
C ASP A 81 -19.42 -2.67 29.35
N HIS A 82 -20.25 -3.33 30.15
CA HIS A 82 -20.36 -4.79 30.18
C HIS A 82 -21.06 -5.37 28.94
N ALA A 83 -21.80 -4.55 28.19
CA ALA A 83 -22.43 -4.95 26.94
C ALA A 83 -21.42 -5.03 25.78
N TYR A 84 -20.26 -4.36 25.91
CA TYR A 84 -19.23 -4.35 24.88
C TYR A 84 -18.21 -5.48 25.08
N PRO A 85 -17.69 -6.05 23.98
CA PRO A 85 -16.61 -7.02 24.05
C PRO A 85 -15.34 -6.44 24.68
N LYS A 86 -14.61 -7.27 25.44
CA LYS A 86 -13.37 -6.87 26.13
C LYS A 86 -12.29 -6.31 25.21
N TRP A 87 -12.20 -6.79 23.96
CA TRP A 87 -11.20 -6.34 22.99
C TRP A 87 -11.34 -4.85 22.62
N LEU A 88 -12.52 -4.25 22.82
CA LEU A 88 -12.74 -2.82 22.56
C LEU A 88 -11.81 -1.95 23.42
N TRP A 89 -11.66 -2.32 24.68
CA TRP A 89 -10.81 -1.61 25.65
C TRP A 89 -9.32 -1.86 25.43
N GLU A 90 -8.96 -2.93 24.71
CA GLU A 90 -7.57 -3.19 24.33
C GLU A 90 -7.08 -2.26 23.22
N LEU A 91 -8.00 -1.68 22.45
CA LEU A 91 -7.69 -0.73 21.36
C LEU A 91 -7.28 0.66 21.86
N GLU A 92 -7.61 1.01 23.10
CA GLU A 92 -7.18 2.28 23.70
C GLU A 92 -5.65 2.38 23.78
N LYS A 93 -4.99 1.24 23.99
CA LYS A 93 -3.53 1.20 24.12
C LYS A 93 -2.88 1.45 22.76
N PRO A 94 -1.95 2.42 22.66
CA PRO A 94 -1.27 2.67 21.40
C PRO A 94 -0.51 1.43 20.97
N MET A 95 -0.68 1.05 19.70
CA MET A 95 0.08 -0.05 19.13
C MET A 95 1.57 0.29 19.13
N LYS A 96 2.43 -0.70 19.43
CA LYS A 96 3.91 -0.57 19.56
C LYS A 96 4.55 0.32 18.49
N SER A 97 5.59 1.10 18.76
CA SER A 97 6.23 1.89 17.68
C SER A 97 7.11 1.04 16.77
N TYR A 98 7.54 1.56 15.60
CA TYR A 98 8.53 0.86 14.76
C TYR A 98 9.84 0.61 15.51
N GLY A 99 10.27 1.56 16.35
CA GLY A 99 11.50 1.43 17.14
C GLY A 99 11.42 0.29 18.15
N GLU A 100 10.30 0.19 18.88
CA GLU A 100 10.06 -0.91 19.82
C GLU A 100 10.04 -2.27 19.10
N LEU A 101 9.34 -2.35 17.96
CA LEU A 101 9.28 -3.57 17.17
C LEU A 101 10.64 -3.93 16.55
N ALA A 102 11.45 -2.95 16.15
CA ALA A 102 12.80 -3.18 15.65
C ALA A 102 13.71 -3.69 16.77
N LEU A 103 13.65 -3.12 17.97
CA LEU A 103 14.37 -3.63 19.15
C LEU A 103 13.97 -5.07 19.46
N MET A 104 12.68 -5.39 19.32
CA MET A 104 12.18 -6.74 19.54
C MET A 104 12.69 -7.73 18.48
N PHE A 105 12.51 -7.45 17.19
CA PHE A 105 12.83 -8.42 16.14
C PHE A 105 14.28 -8.42 15.64
N LEU A 106 15.00 -7.30 15.68
CA LEU A 106 16.41 -7.25 15.26
C LEU A 106 17.36 -7.58 16.42
N TYR A 107 17.07 -7.03 17.60
CA TYR A 107 17.97 -7.13 18.77
C TYR A 107 17.49 -8.13 19.81
N GLY A 108 16.35 -8.80 19.58
CA GLY A 108 15.83 -9.84 20.46
C GLY A 108 15.21 -9.35 21.77
N LYS A 109 15.04 -8.01 21.96
CA LYS A 109 14.55 -7.46 23.23
C LYS A 109 13.08 -7.83 23.46
N ASN A 110 12.78 -8.57 24.53
CA ASN A 110 11.42 -9.04 24.84
C ASN A 110 10.81 -9.96 23.77
N VAL A 111 11.63 -10.74 23.04
CA VAL A 111 11.16 -11.70 22.02
C VAL A 111 10.17 -12.71 22.57
N GLU A 112 10.29 -13.09 23.83
CA GLU A 112 9.40 -14.05 24.49
C GLU A 112 7.92 -13.59 24.52
N LYS A 113 7.70 -12.26 24.49
CA LYS A 113 6.35 -11.65 24.48
C LYS A 113 5.91 -11.25 23.06
N ALA A 114 6.65 -11.63 22.02
CA ALA A 114 6.33 -11.26 20.65
C ALA A 114 5.11 -12.05 20.15
N THR A 115 4.13 -11.33 19.61
CA THR A 115 2.96 -11.94 18.95
C THR A 115 3.14 -11.96 17.42
N ALA A 116 2.36 -12.80 16.73
CA ALA A 116 2.33 -12.83 15.27
C ALA A 116 1.89 -11.46 14.69
N ASP A 117 0.94 -10.79 15.34
CA ASP A 117 0.45 -9.47 14.94
C ASP A 117 1.55 -8.40 15.00
N ASP A 118 2.40 -8.46 16.02
CA ASP A 118 3.56 -7.58 16.14
C ASP A 118 4.52 -7.75 14.96
N TYR A 119 4.76 -9.00 14.54
CA TYR A 119 5.62 -9.30 13.40
C TYR A 119 5.03 -8.78 12.08
N HIS A 120 3.74 -9.03 11.84
CA HIS A 120 3.05 -8.51 10.66
C HIS A 120 3.04 -6.98 10.62
N ARG A 121 2.86 -6.34 11.78
CA ARG A 121 2.91 -4.88 11.88
C ARG A 121 4.33 -4.34 11.69
N PHE A 122 5.35 -5.01 12.23
CA PHE A 122 6.76 -4.69 11.97
C PHE A 122 7.06 -4.69 10.47
N ARG A 123 6.68 -5.76 9.75
CA ARG A 123 6.89 -5.84 8.30
C ARG A 123 6.21 -4.71 7.54
N ARG A 124 4.96 -4.38 7.88
CA ARG A 124 4.25 -3.24 7.26
C ARG A 124 4.98 -1.92 7.49
N LEU A 125 5.40 -1.65 8.71
CA LEU A 125 6.14 -0.41 9.05
C LEU A 125 7.53 -0.38 8.41
N HIS A 126 8.24 -1.51 8.39
CA HIS A 126 9.55 -1.63 7.76
C HIS A 126 9.47 -1.34 6.26
N ASN A 127 8.50 -1.96 5.56
CA ASN A 127 8.28 -1.71 4.13
C ASN A 127 7.90 -0.25 3.87
N LYS A 128 7.03 0.34 4.69
CA LYS A 128 6.67 1.77 4.61
C LYS A 128 7.92 2.66 4.77
N ASN A 129 8.81 2.34 5.68
CA ASN A 129 10.06 3.08 5.88
C ASN A 129 11.01 2.95 4.69
N LEU A 130 11.18 1.75 4.11
CA LEU A 130 11.99 1.56 2.91
C LEU A 130 11.47 2.38 1.73
N ILE A 131 10.15 2.37 1.50
CA ILE A 131 9.51 3.19 0.46
C ILE A 131 9.74 4.68 0.73
N LYS A 132 9.59 5.14 1.99
CA LYS A 132 9.83 6.53 2.37
C LYS A 132 11.28 6.95 2.09
N LEU A 133 12.25 6.12 2.47
CA LEU A 133 13.68 6.35 2.20
C LEU A 133 13.96 6.45 0.70
N ASN A 134 13.39 5.54 -0.10
CA ASN A 134 13.52 5.56 -1.55
C ASN A 134 12.94 6.85 -2.15
N ASN A 135 11.71 7.21 -1.77
CA ASN A 135 11.08 8.46 -2.23
C ASN A 135 11.89 9.70 -1.87
N MET A 136 12.50 9.74 -0.67
CA MET A 136 13.40 10.83 -0.28
C MET A 136 14.68 10.85 -1.12
N ARG A 137 15.29 9.68 -1.38
CA ARG A 137 16.48 9.56 -2.24
C ARG A 137 16.20 10.07 -3.65
N LEU A 138 15.07 9.66 -4.24
CA LEU A 138 14.64 10.12 -5.57
C LEU A 138 14.38 11.63 -5.60
N LYS A 139 13.74 12.19 -4.56
CA LYS A 139 13.54 13.65 -4.45
C LYS A 139 14.86 14.42 -4.36
N LYS A 140 15.81 13.94 -3.56
CA LYS A 140 17.14 14.56 -3.42
C LYS A 140 17.93 14.51 -4.74
N SER A 141 17.95 13.35 -5.41
CA SER A 141 18.62 13.19 -6.71
C SER A 141 18.02 14.12 -7.76
N LYS A 142 16.69 14.24 -7.85
CA LYS A 142 16.04 15.18 -8.77
C LYS A 142 16.38 16.64 -8.43
N ARG A 143 16.48 16.99 -7.14
CA ARG A 143 16.85 18.34 -6.70
C ARG A 143 18.31 18.68 -6.99
N SER A 144 19.23 17.70 -6.99
CA SER A 144 20.63 17.93 -7.40
C SER A 144 20.80 18.04 -8.93
N THR A 145 19.91 17.44 -9.71
CA THR A 145 19.96 17.52 -11.19
C THR A 145 19.33 18.81 -11.73
N VAL A 146 18.36 19.38 -11.02
CA VAL A 146 17.90 20.75 -11.28
C VAL A 146 19.00 21.69 -10.82
N LYS A 147 19.73 22.31 -11.76
CA LYS A 147 20.67 23.39 -11.43
C LYS A 147 19.93 24.37 -10.52
N PRO A 148 20.47 24.73 -9.34
CA PRO A 148 19.88 25.83 -8.59
C PRO A 148 19.83 27.01 -9.55
N VAL A 149 18.63 27.52 -9.83
CA VAL A 149 18.49 28.84 -10.45
C VAL A 149 19.02 29.79 -9.40
N PHE A 150 20.31 30.06 -9.50
CA PHE A 150 21.01 31.04 -8.70
C PHE A 150 20.47 32.37 -9.22
N TRP A 151 19.45 32.88 -8.55
CA TRP A 151 19.08 34.28 -8.71
C TRP A 151 20.17 35.07 -7.98
N ASP A 152 21.29 35.27 -8.67
CA ASP A 152 22.19 36.38 -8.40
C ASP A 152 21.49 37.64 -8.90
N LEU A 153 21.19 38.53 -7.95
CA LEU A 153 20.97 39.96 -8.14
C LEU A 153 22.13 40.68 -7.44
#